data_AF-A0AB35RKF6-F1
#
_entry.id   AF-A0AB35RKF6-F1
#
_cell.length_a   1.000
_cell.length_b   1.000
_cell.length_c   1.000
_cell.angle_alpha   90.00
_cell.angle_beta   90.00
_cell.angle_gamma   90.00
#
_symmetry.space_group_name_H-M   'P 1'
#
loop_
_entity.id
_entity.type
_entity.pdbx_description
1 polymer ?
#
loop_
_entity_poly.entity_id
_entity_poly.type
_entity_poly.pdbx_seq_one_letter_code
_entity_poly.pdbx_strand_id
1 'polypeptide(L)'
;MSIREDIIDGSLAYSSRRGLIYTEVLGWVDLGHAQGSDILKLWSQFQTGESQRDAYYEVTYSQSMADRRRFIRLGKFIKCRIRKGRTYPERQSIVLSMMMTLAKRFESFQGAFPNNIVTDSGFSGEDLVSDLLGFYRIMSCINPFPMLRPVSKEEALKRWDYYGKIGSWKNETFQPLLFPDPERFPNARPHLGYLPGFMQTIRPYTDWNSGNVAISTVNGSFMQFGKGAPMI
;
A
#
# COMPACT_ATOMS: atom_id res chain seq x y z
N MET A 1 -0.13 7.88 -10.26
CA MET A 1 1.24 7.67 -10.76
C MET A 1 2.09 8.86 -10.38
N SER A 2 3.21 8.59 -9.72
CA SER A 2 4.22 9.60 -9.38
C SER A 2 4.92 10.11 -10.64
N ILE A 3 5.34 11.38 -10.60
CA ILE A 3 6.08 12.05 -11.66
C ILE A 3 7.48 12.44 -11.16
N ARG A 4 8.35 12.85 -12.08
CA ARG A 4 9.75 13.20 -11.77
C ARG A 4 9.83 14.31 -10.72
N GLU A 5 8.90 15.26 -10.77
CA GLU A 5 8.81 16.40 -9.86
C GLU A 5 8.44 15.99 -8.42
N ASP A 6 7.83 14.81 -8.23
CA ASP A 6 7.56 14.26 -6.91
C ASP A 6 8.83 13.76 -6.22
N ILE A 7 9.95 13.60 -6.95
CA ILE A 7 11.20 13.08 -6.39
C ILE A 7 11.78 14.09 -5.40
N ILE A 8 11.94 13.65 -4.15
CA ILE A 8 12.55 14.42 -3.07
C ILE A 8 13.80 13.72 -2.53
N ASP A 9 14.53 14.41 -1.67
CA ASP A 9 15.73 13.85 -1.05
C ASP A 9 15.38 12.77 -0.01
N GLY A 10 16.14 11.66 -0.01
CA GLY A 10 15.93 10.55 0.91
C GLY A 10 16.08 10.92 2.39
N SER A 11 16.80 11.99 2.73
CA SER A 11 16.84 12.51 4.11
C SER A 11 15.48 12.97 4.63
N LEU A 12 14.55 13.30 3.74
CA LEU A 12 13.19 13.73 4.07
C LEU A 12 12.20 12.56 4.17
N ALA A 13 12.65 11.31 3.96
CA ALA A 13 11.80 10.14 3.87
C ALA A 13 10.88 9.95 5.10
N TYR A 14 11.38 10.20 6.30
CA TYR A 14 10.62 10.02 7.53
C TYR A 14 9.60 11.14 7.79
N SER A 15 9.96 12.39 7.48
CA SER A 15 9.17 13.58 7.83
C SER A 15 8.17 14.01 6.76
N SER A 16 8.46 13.67 5.49
CA SER A 16 7.61 14.06 4.37
C SER A 16 6.33 13.24 4.29
N ARG A 17 5.23 13.94 4.09
CA ARG A 17 3.90 13.31 3.93
C ARG A 17 3.63 12.83 2.50
N ARG A 18 4.39 13.31 1.53
CA ARG A 18 4.26 13.02 0.11
C ARG A 18 5.62 13.11 -0.53
N GLY A 19 5.72 12.59 -1.74
CA GLY A 19 6.94 12.58 -2.53
C GLY A 19 7.32 11.14 -2.87
N LEU A 20 8.17 11.05 -3.87
CA LEU A 20 8.77 9.82 -4.34
C LEU A 20 10.23 9.82 -3.89
N ILE A 21 10.68 8.72 -3.32
CA ILE A 21 12.09 8.52 -2.98
C ILE A 21 12.56 7.19 -3.54
N TYR A 22 13.87 7.05 -3.69
CA TYR A 22 14.50 5.77 -3.96
C TYR A 22 15.24 5.27 -2.72
N THR A 23 15.14 3.97 -2.46
CA THR A 23 15.81 3.27 -1.36
C THR A 23 16.58 2.09 -1.92
N GLU A 24 17.75 1.78 -1.38
CA GLU A 24 18.54 0.64 -1.86
C GLU A 24 17.89 -0.72 -1.53
N VAL A 25 16.92 -0.75 -0.61
CA VAL A 25 16.28 -1.99 -0.14
C VAL A 25 14.91 -2.24 -0.76
N LEU A 26 14.08 -1.20 -0.93
CA LEU A 26 12.72 -1.35 -1.48
C LEU A 26 12.58 -0.83 -2.90
N GLY A 27 13.59 -0.14 -3.44
CA GLY A 27 13.48 0.57 -4.70
C GLY A 27 12.71 1.87 -4.51
N TRP A 28 11.85 2.20 -5.47
CA TRP A 28 10.98 3.38 -5.40
C TRP A 28 9.91 3.23 -4.32
N VAL A 29 9.69 4.30 -3.57
CA VAL A 29 8.68 4.37 -2.50
C VAL A 29 7.89 5.67 -2.63
N ASP A 30 6.58 5.55 -2.79
CA ASP A 30 5.64 6.67 -2.66
C ASP A 30 5.33 6.91 -1.19
N LEU A 31 5.74 8.07 -0.67
CA LEU A 31 5.57 8.43 0.74
C LEU A 31 4.13 8.72 1.14
N GLY A 32 3.25 9.02 0.18
CA GLY A 32 1.82 9.15 0.40
C GLY A 32 1.17 7.79 0.69
N HIS A 33 1.53 6.76 -0.08
CA HIS A 33 1.12 5.37 0.15
C HIS A 33 1.75 4.81 1.43
N ALA A 34 3.04 5.04 1.63
CA ALA A 34 3.79 4.54 2.78
C ALA A 34 3.43 5.20 4.12
N GLN A 35 2.40 6.05 4.22
CA GLN A 35 1.98 6.62 5.51
C GLN A 35 1.29 5.62 6.43
N GLY A 36 0.58 4.63 5.88
CA GLY A 36 -0.25 3.71 6.66
C GLY A 36 -1.47 4.36 7.34
N SER A 37 -1.93 5.52 6.87
CA SER A 37 -3.08 6.23 7.47
C SER A 37 -4.40 5.44 7.36
N ASP A 38 -4.55 4.66 6.30
CA ASP A 38 -5.63 3.70 6.07
C ASP A 38 -5.54 2.50 7.03
N ILE A 39 -4.32 2.00 7.27
CA ILE A 39 -4.04 0.93 8.24
C ILE A 39 -4.35 1.39 9.66
N LEU A 40 -4.00 2.63 10.04
CA LEU A 40 -4.38 3.22 11.32
C LEU A 40 -5.91 3.27 11.52
N LYS A 41 -6.65 3.68 10.48
CA LYS A 41 -8.12 3.70 10.52
C LYS A 41 -8.70 2.31 10.70
N LEU A 42 -8.17 1.32 9.97
CA LEU A 42 -8.60 -0.06 10.12
C LEU A 42 -8.28 -0.59 11.51
N TRP A 43 -7.08 -0.32 12.04
CA TRP A 43 -6.69 -0.74 13.38
C TRP A 43 -7.58 -0.15 14.48
N SER A 44 -8.01 1.12 14.32
CA SER A 44 -8.97 1.74 15.24
C SER A 44 -10.33 1.02 15.26
N GLN A 45 -10.79 0.48 14.12
CA GLN A 45 -12.00 -0.35 14.08
C GLN A 45 -11.83 -1.65 14.87
N PHE A 46 -10.65 -2.29 14.82
CA PHE A 46 -10.35 -3.46 15.65
C PHE A 46 -10.37 -3.11 17.15
N GLN A 47 -9.78 -1.97 17.54
CA GLN A 47 -9.79 -1.52 18.93
C GLN A 47 -11.22 -1.27 19.42
N THR A 48 -12.04 -0.63 18.58
CA THR A 48 -13.44 -0.34 18.88
C THR A 48 -14.23 -1.64 19.00
N GLY A 49 -14.12 -2.55 18.02
CA GLY A 49 -14.81 -3.83 18.00
C GLY A 49 -14.47 -4.73 19.19
N GLU A 50 -13.20 -4.77 19.61
CA GLU A 50 -12.77 -5.52 20.79
C GLU A 50 -13.28 -4.92 22.12
N SER A 51 -13.78 -3.68 22.12
CA SER A 51 -14.43 -3.08 23.30
C SER A 51 -15.96 -3.26 23.34
N GLN A 52 -16.58 -3.69 22.22
CA GLN A 52 -18.02 -3.92 22.14
C GLN A 52 -18.47 -5.18 22.91
N ARG A 53 -19.77 -5.28 23.23
CA ARG A 53 -20.31 -6.42 24.00
C ARG A 53 -20.51 -7.69 23.17
N ASP A 54 -20.68 -7.54 21.87
CA ASP A 54 -21.02 -8.64 20.97
C ASP A 54 -19.87 -9.65 20.82
N ALA A 55 -20.22 -10.92 20.60
CA ALA A 55 -19.23 -11.98 20.37
C ALA A 55 -18.46 -11.80 19.06
N TYR A 56 -18.96 -10.96 18.16
CA TYR A 56 -18.36 -10.62 16.87
C TYR A 56 -18.51 -9.13 16.60
N TYR A 57 -17.60 -8.57 15.83
CA TYR A 57 -17.67 -7.20 15.33
C TYR A 57 -17.32 -7.16 13.85
N GLU A 58 -17.74 -6.09 13.16
CA GLU A 58 -17.41 -5.88 11.75
C GLU A 58 -16.31 -4.84 11.58
N VAL A 59 -15.44 -5.07 10.60
CA VAL A 59 -14.41 -4.12 10.16
C VAL A 59 -14.47 -3.98 8.65
N THR A 60 -14.25 -2.76 8.17
CA THR A 60 -14.23 -2.43 6.75
C THR A 60 -12.89 -1.81 6.39
N TYR A 61 -12.22 -2.40 5.41
CA TYR A 61 -11.04 -1.83 4.77
C TYR A 61 -11.43 -1.33 3.38
N SER A 62 -10.99 -0.12 3.02
CA SER A 62 -11.33 0.51 1.74
C SER A 62 -10.13 1.20 1.13
N GLN A 63 -9.95 1.02 -0.17
CA GLN A 63 -9.01 1.77 -1.00
C GLN A 63 -9.81 2.51 -2.08
N SER A 64 -9.39 3.73 -2.40
CA SER A 64 -10.09 4.55 -3.38
C SER A 64 -9.17 5.46 -4.15
N MET A 65 -9.62 5.81 -5.33
CA MET A 65 -9.06 6.88 -6.14
C MET A 65 -10.05 8.03 -6.23
N ALA A 66 -9.51 9.23 -6.43
CA ALA A 66 -10.28 10.38 -6.87
C ALA A 66 -9.93 10.69 -8.32
N ASP A 67 -10.93 11.06 -9.13
CA ASP A 67 -10.69 11.62 -10.46
C ASP A 67 -9.77 12.86 -10.37
N ARG A 68 -9.09 13.24 -11.45
CA ARG A 68 -8.11 14.33 -11.55
C ARG A 68 -8.65 15.67 -11.05
N ARG A 69 -9.97 15.88 -11.16
CA ARG A 69 -10.70 17.05 -10.65
C ARG A 69 -11.29 16.87 -9.23
N ARG A 70 -11.07 15.71 -8.60
CA ARG A 70 -11.56 15.27 -7.27
C ARG A 70 -13.09 15.30 -7.07
N PHE A 71 -13.86 15.32 -8.15
CA PHE A 71 -15.34 15.34 -8.07
C PHE A 71 -15.95 13.98 -7.74
N ILE A 72 -15.33 12.90 -8.23
CA ILE A 72 -15.80 11.53 -8.05
C ILE A 72 -14.69 10.72 -7.39
N ARG A 73 -15.04 9.99 -6.33
CA ARG A 73 -14.19 8.95 -5.75
C ARG A 73 -14.78 7.58 -6.01
N LEU A 74 -13.99 6.72 -6.64
CA LEU A 74 -14.32 5.31 -6.87
C LEU A 74 -13.38 4.47 -6.01
N GLY A 75 -13.93 3.46 -5.36
CA GLY A 75 -13.14 2.61 -4.50
C GLY A 75 -13.65 1.19 -4.41
N LYS A 76 -12.77 0.34 -3.89
CA LYS A 76 -13.10 -1.01 -3.47
C LYS A 76 -13.07 -1.10 -1.95
N PHE A 77 -13.85 -2.00 -1.40
CA PHE A 77 -13.80 -2.31 0.02
C PHE A 77 -13.97 -3.80 0.29
N ILE A 78 -13.41 -4.24 1.42
CA ILE A 78 -13.62 -5.55 2.01
C ILE A 78 -14.22 -5.33 3.40
N LYS A 79 -15.31 -6.03 3.68
CA LYS A 79 -15.93 -6.09 5.01
C LYS A 79 -15.71 -7.49 5.58
N CYS A 80 -15.18 -7.55 6.79
CA CYS A 80 -14.96 -8.79 7.52
C CYS A 80 -15.69 -8.75 8.86
N ARG A 81 -16.29 -9.87 9.23
CA ARG A 81 -16.79 -10.14 10.57
C ARG A 81 -15.72 -10.90 11.34
N ILE A 82 -15.32 -10.37 12.49
CA ILE A 82 -14.25 -10.90 13.33
C ILE A 82 -14.84 -11.39 14.63
N ARG A 83 -14.46 -12.60 15.08
CA ARG A 83 -14.80 -13.11 16.40
C ARG A 83 -13.97 -12.38 17.45
N LYS A 84 -14.63 -11.85 18.48
CA LYS A 84 -13.98 -11.15 19.58
C LYS A 84 -12.90 -12.01 20.27
N GLY A 85 -11.90 -11.35 20.86
CA GLY A 85 -10.85 -11.99 21.64
C GLY A 85 -9.71 -12.53 20.78
N ARG A 86 -9.50 -11.99 19.58
CA ARG A 86 -8.33 -12.35 18.76
C ARG A 86 -7.06 -11.83 19.42
N THR A 87 -6.00 -12.64 19.39
CA THR A 87 -4.70 -12.20 19.92
C THR A 87 -4.18 -11.00 19.13
N TYR A 88 -3.30 -10.19 19.72
CA TYR A 88 -2.71 -9.05 19.03
C TYR A 88 -2.01 -9.45 17.71
N PRO A 89 -1.16 -10.49 17.64
CA PRO A 89 -0.55 -10.93 16.39
C PRO A 89 -1.56 -11.44 15.35
N GLU A 90 -2.62 -12.11 15.79
CA GLU A 90 -3.68 -12.59 14.89
C GLU A 90 -4.41 -11.41 14.25
N ARG A 91 -4.76 -10.37 15.03
CA ARG A 91 -5.36 -9.14 14.50
C ARG A 91 -4.45 -8.44 13.48
N GLN A 92 -3.15 -8.36 13.73
CA GLN A 92 -2.18 -7.82 12.76
C GLN A 92 -2.17 -8.62 11.45
N SER A 93 -2.20 -9.96 11.56
CA SER A 93 -2.23 -10.88 10.42
C SER A 93 -3.52 -10.72 9.59
N ILE A 94 -4.66 -10.49 10.26
CA ILE A 94 -5.95 -10.23 9.59
C ILE A 94 -5.90 -8.89 8.83
N VAL A 95 -5.39 -7.84 9.47
CA VAL A 95 -5.23 -6.53 8.83
C VAL A 95 -4.34 -6.63 7.59
N LEU A 96 -3.22 -7.34 7.68
CA LEU A 96 -2.33 -7.59 6.55
C LEU A 96 -3.07 -8.31 5.41
N SER A 97 -3.81 -9.38 5.72
CA SER A 97 -4.60 -10.10 4.71
C SER A 97 -5.66 -9.23 4.05
N MET A 98 -6.38 -8.40 4.81
CA MET A 98 -7.37 -7.46 4.25
C MET A 98 -6.71 -6.46 3.30
N MET A 99 -5.57 -5.88 3.70
CA MET A 99 -4.82 -4.94 2.87
C MET A 99 -4.34 -5.60 1.57
N MET A 100 -3.63 -6.73 1.67
CA MET A 100 -3.07 -7.42 0.51
C MET A 100 -4.15 -7.91 -0.46
N THR A 101 -5.29 -8.38 0.07
CA THR A 101 -6.41 -8.84 -0.74
C THR A 101 -7.06 -7.69 -1.48
N LEU A 102 -7.26 -6.55 -0.82
CA LEU A 102 -7.91 -5.41 -1.45
C LEU A 102 -7.00 -4.73 -2.48
N ALA A 103 -5.70 -4.60 -2.19
CA ALA A 103 -4.75 -4.01 -3.12
C ALA A 103 -4.74 -4.76 -4.46
N LYS A 104 -4.57 -6.09 -4.44
CA LYS A 104 -4.64 -6.92 -5.66
C LYS A 104 -5.97 -6.81 -6.42
N ARG A 105 -7.09 -6.61 -5.72
CA ARG A 105 -8.41 -6.45 -6.36
C ARG A 105 -8.62 -5.06 -6.93
N PHE A 106 -8.03 -4.05 -6.30
CA PHE A 106 -8.06 -2.69 -6.77
C PHE A 106 -7.33 -2.57 -8.11
N GLU A 107 -6.22 -3.31 -8.29
CA GLU A 107 -5.51 -3.46 -9.56
C GLU A 107 -6.42 -3.96 -10.69
N SER A 108 -7.08 -5.09 -10.47
CA SER A 108 -7.97 -5.69 -11.46
C SER A 108 -9.12 -4.74 -11.80
N PHE A 109 -9.59 -3.97 -10.81
CA PHE A 109 -10.63 -2.97 -11.00
C PHE A 109 -10.15 -1.77 -11.83
N GLN A 110 -8.94 -1.27 -11.59
CA GLN A 110 -8.31 -0.24 -12.41
C GLN A 110 -8.06 -0.70 -13.85
N GLY A 111 -7.69 -1.96 -14.04
CA GLY A 111 -7.46 -2.55 -15.36
C GLY A 111 -8.73 -2.88 -16.15
N ALA A 112 -9.91 -2.99 -15.51
CA ALA A 112 -11.14 -3.51 -16.13
C ALA A 112 -12.30 -2.50 -16.31
N PHE A 113 -12.17 -1.25 -15.84
CA PHE A 113 -13.24 -0.25 -15.96
C PHE A 113 -13.36 0.29 -17.41
N PRO A 114 -14.54 0.68 -17.93
CA PRO A 114 -14.74 1.07 -19.34
C PRO A 114 -14.09 2.42 -19.75
N ASN A 115 -12.98 2.83 -19.12
CA ASN A 115 -12.32 4.11 -19.33
C ASN A 115 -10.78 4.01 -19.31
N ASN A 116 -10.19 3.42 -20.36
CA ASN A 116 -8.85 3.84 -20.83
C ASN A 116 -8.84 5.33 -21.29
N ILE A 117 -9.96 6.05 -21.12
CA ILE A 117 -10.22 7.44 -21.54
C ILE A 117 -10.00 8.44 -20.37
N VAL A 118 -10.10 8.00 -19.10
CA VAL A 118 -10.06 8.92 -17.94
C VAL A 118 -8.75 8.84 -17.15
N THR A 119 -8.08 7.69 -17.14
CA THR A 119 -6.78 7.51 -16.46
C THR A 119 -5.90 6.51 -17.19
N ASP A 120 -4.65 6.88 -17.46
CA ASP A 120 -3.59 5.92 -17.76
C ASP A 120 -3.22 5.19 -16.44
N SER A 121 -3.16 3.86 -16.45
CA SER A 121 -2.52 2.94 -15.46
C SER A 121 -3.37 2.17 -14.43
N GLY A 122 -3.15 0.84 -14.41
CA GLY A 122 -3.10 0.00 -13.19
C GLY A 122 -1.78 0.22 -12.42
N PHE A 123 -1.53 -0.52 -11.33
CA PHE A 123 -0.45 -0.23 -10.36
C PHE A 123 0.89 0.20 -10.99
N SER A 124 1.48 1.22 -10.40
CA SER A 124 2.86 1.62 -10.62
C SER A 124 3.80 0.72 -9.83
N GLY A 125 5.07 0.60 -10.25
CA GLY A 125 6.02 -0.37 -9.69
C GLY A 125 6.28 -0.25 -8.18
N GLU A 126 5.99 0.92 -7.60
CA GLU A 126 6.17 1.29 -6.20
C GLU A 126 4.92 1.09 -5.32
N ASP A 127 3.72 0.97 -5.90
CA ASP A 127 2.47 1.13 -5.14
C ASP A 127 2.32 0.06 -4.05
N LEU A 128 2.39 -1.23 -4.42
CA LEU A 128 2.19 -2.35 -3.49
C LEU A 128 3.25 -2.41 -2.38
N VAL A 129 4.51 -2.16 -2.73
CA VAL A 129 5.61 -2.16 -1.74
C VAL A 129 5.50 -0.95 -0.81
N SER A 130 5.00 0.18 -1.29
CA SER A 130 4.75 1.38 -0.49
C SER A 130 3.58 1.18 0.48
N ASP A 131 2.47 0.60 0.02
CA ASP A 131 1.34 0.22 0.89
C ASP A 131 1.80 -0.75 1.99
N LEU A 132 2.59 -1.77 1.63
CA LEU A 132 3.15 -2.72 2.61
C LEU A 132 4.09 -2.04 3.60
N LEU A 133 4.93 -1.11 3.15
CA LEU A 133 5.76 -0.30 4.05
C LEU A 133 4.90 0.49 5.02
N GLY A 134 3.82 1.11 4.54
CA GLY A 134 2.82 1.80 5.35
C GLY A 134 2.25 0.90 6.44
N PHE A 135 1.86 -0.33 6.12
CA PHE A 135 1.42 -1.32 7.10
C PHE A 135 2.47 -1.57 8.19
N TYR A 136 3.72 -1.87 7.80
CA TYR A 136 4.77 -2.18 8.78
C TYR A 136 5.17 -0.98 9.64
N ARG A 137 5.04 0.24 9.11
CA ARG A 137 5.24 1.47 9.89
C ARG A 137 4.27 1.59 11.06
N ILE A 138 3.01 1.21 10.83
CA ILE A 138 1.98 1.26 11.87
C ILE A 138 2.11 0.09 12.85
N MET A 139 2.43 -1.10 12.34
CA MET A 139 2.31 -2.34 13.11
C MET A 139 3.58 -2.75 13.85
N SER A 140 4.76 -2.30 13.42
CA SER A 140 6.03 -2.86 13.92
C SER A 140 7.19 -1.87 14.04
N CYS A 141 7.35 -0.94 13.10
CA CYS A 141 8.56 -0.12 12.99
C CYS A 141 8.23 1.29 12.49
N ILE A 142 8.00 2.21 13.42
CA ILE A 142 7.55 3.59 13.13
C ILE A 142 8.46 4.30 12.12
N ASN A 143 9.79 4.15 12.29
CA ASN A 143 10.79 4.72 11.39
C ASN A 143 11.72 3.64 10.79
N PRO A 144 11.33 3.04 9.64
CA PRO A 144 12.12 2.00 9.00
C PRO A 144 13.23 2.55 8.08
N PHE A 145 13.20 3.85 7.77
CA PHE A 145 14.07 4.43 6.73
C PHE A 145 15.57 4.24 6.98
N PRO A 146 16.11 4.29 8.21
CA PRO A 146 17.52 3.94 8.43
C PRO A 146 17.90 2.53 7.94
N MET A 147 16.96 1.57 7.97
CA MET A 147 17.17 0.21 7.47
C MET A 147 16.98 0.10 5.94
N LEU A 148 16.21 1.02 5.35
CA LEU A 148 15.89 1.00 3.92
C LEU A 148 16.95 1.66 3.04
N ARG A 149 17.82 2.47 3.64
CA ARG A 149 18.89 3.21 2.95
C ARG A 149 18.34 4.10 1.81
N PRO A 150 17.55 5.15 2.12
CA PRO A 150 17.19 6.18 1.16
C PRO A 150 18.45 6.81 0.56
N VAL A 151 18.43 7.03 -0.75
CA VAL A 151 19.52 7.72 -1.45
C VAL A 151 19.24 9.22 -1.57
N SER A 152 20.24 10.01 -1.96
CA SER A 152 20.05 11.43 -2.23
C SER A 152 19.10 11.66 -3.41
N LYS A 153 18.52 12.85 -3.51
CA LYS A 153 17.68 13.22 -4.66
C LYS A 153 18.43 13.05 -5.99
N GLU A 154 19.69 13.43 -6.03
CA GLU A 154 20.54 13.29 -7.23
C GLU A 154 20.65 11.82 -7.66
N GLU A 155 20.94 10.92 -6.72
CA GLU A 155 21.04 9.48 -6.99
C GLU A 155 19.72 8.85 -7.43
N ALA A 156 18.59 9.31 -6.86
CA ALA A 156 17.27 8.91 -7.32
C ALA A 156 17.01 9.40 -8.75
N LEU A 157 17.35 10.65 -9.06
CA LEU A 157 17.17 11.23 -10.39
C LEU A 157 18.00 10.52 -11.46
N LYS A 158 19.24 10.10 -11.16
CA LYS A 158 20.04 9.27 -12.09
C LYS A 158 19.29 8.02 -12.55
N ARG A 159 18.66 7.31 -11.61
CA ARG A 159 17.87 6.11 -11.91
C ARG A 159 16.61 6.45 -12.70
N TRP A 160 15.91 7.53 -12.32
CA TRP A 160 14.73 7.98 -13.05
C TRP A 160 15.06 8.34 -14.50
N ASP A 161 16.12 9.11 -14.72
CA ASP A 161 16.49 9.61 -16.04
C ASP A 161 17.03 8.50 -16.95
N TYR A 162 17.62 7.45 -16.37
CA TYR A 162 18.10 6.28 -17.11
C TYR A 162 16.98 5.24 -17.40
N TYR A 163 16.23 4.81 -16.38
CA TYR A 163 15.22 3.73 -16.52
C TYR A 163 13.82 4.25 -16.88
N GLY A 164 13.61 5.56 -16.85
CA GLY A 164 12.33 6.21 -17.14
C GLY A 164 11.36 6.24 -15.96
N LYS A 165 10.15 6.73 -16.25
CA LYS A 165 9.07 6.91 -15.26
C LYS A 165 8.70 5.60 -14.58
N ILE A 166 8.57 5.63 -13.25
CA ILE A 166 8.19 4.43 -12.48
C ILE A 166 6.81 3.87 -12.88
N GLY A 167 5.89 4.74 -13.31
CA GLY A 167 4.57 4.35 -13.85
C GLY A 167 4.60 3.44 -15.08
N SER A 168 5.72 3.42 -15.82
CA SER A 168 5.94 2.49 -16.95
C SER A 168 6.29 1.07 -16.48
N TRP A 169 6.69 0.90 -15.23
CA TRP A 169 7.08 -0.39 -14.65
C TRP A 169 5.90 -0.95 -13.86
N LYS A 170 5.50 -2.18 -14.18
CA LYS A 170 4.42 -2.88 -13.49
C LYS A 170 4.98 -3.85 -12.47
N ASN A 171 4.44 -3.82 -11.26
CA ASN A 171 4.77 -4.74 -10.19
C ASN A 171 3.48 -5.15 -9.46
N GLU A 172 2.96 -6.31 -9.83
CA GLU A 172 1.74 -6.89 -9.23
C GLU A 172 2.05 -7.69 -7.95
N THR A 173 3.30 -7.60 -7.47
CA THR A 173 3.79 -8.30 -6.30
C THR A 173 4.14 -7.33 -5.17
N PHE A 174 4.19 -7.86 -3.96
CA PHE A 174 4.68 -7.11 -2.80
C PHE A 174 6.22 -7.14 -2.68
N GLN A 175 6.93 -7.66 -3.69
CA GLN A 175 8.38 -7.67 -3.70
C GLN A 175 8.91 -6.32 -4.18
N PRO A 176 10.03 -5.82 -3.62
CA PRO A 176 10.72 -4.65 -4.14
C PRO A 176 11.07 -4.77 -5.62
N LEU A 177 10.87 -3.71 -6.41
CA LEU A 177 11.45 -3.60 -7.74
C LEU A 177 12.68 -2.69 -7.65
N LEU A 178 13.87 -3.26 -7.80
CA LEU A 178 15.14 -2.58 -7.63
C LEU A 178 15.67 -2.08 -8.97
N PHE A 179 16.22 -0.87 -8.97
CA PHE A 179 16.80 -0.18 -10.11
C PHE A 179 18.30 0.04 -9.83
N PRO A 180 19.18 -0.82 -10.36
CA PRO A 180 20.62 -0.71 -10.15
C PRO A 180 21.15 0.67 -10.54
N ASP A 181 22.20 1.13 -9.86
CA ASP A 181 22.88 2.36 -10.24
C ASP A 181 23.41 2.25 -11.69
N PRO A 182 22.95 3.10 -12.62
CA PRO A 182 23.32 2.99 -14.03
C PRO A 182 24.78 3.37 -14.32
N GLU A 183 25.42 4.18 -13.47
CA GLU A 183 26.82 4.57 -13.64
C GLU A 183 27.75 3.45 -13.13
N ARG A 184 27.37 2.79 -12.03
CA ARG A 184 28.14 1.70 -11.43
C ARG A 184 27.89 0.35 -12.09
N PHE A 185 26.68 0.14 -12.60
CA PHE A 185 26.23 -1.13 -13.18
C PHE A 185 25.51 -0.90 -14.52
N PRO A 186 26.23 -0.45 -15.56
CA PRO A 186 25.62 0.02 -16.82
C PRO A 186 24.84 -1.04 -17.61
N ASN A 187 25.10 -2.32 -17.35
CA ASN A 187 24.42 -3.44 -18.01
C ASN A 187 23.36 -4.11 -17.12
N ALA A 188 23.21 -3.67 -15.88
CA ALA A 188 22.25 -4.27 -14.96
C ALA A 188 20.83 -3.82 -15.29
N ARG A 189 19.88 -4.74 -15.13
CA ARG A 189 18.47 -4.49 -15.40
C ARG A 189 17.68 -4.39 -14.09
N PRO A 190 16.54 -3.67 -14.10
CA PRO A 190 15.62 -3.71 -12.98
C PRO A 190 15.18 -5.15 -12.68
N HIS A 191 15.12 -5.50 -11.40
CA HIS A 191 14.83 -6.85 -10.96
C HIS A 191 14.12 -6.86 -9.60
N LEU A 192 13.44 -7.97 -9.31
CA LEU A 192 12.76 -8.14 -8.02
C LEU A 192 13.78 -8.42 -6.90
N GLY A 193 13.62 -7.71 -5.80
CA GLY A 193 14.38 -7.90 -4.57
C GLY A 193 13.63 -8.73 -3.53
N TYR A 194 14.27 -8.90 -2.37
CA TYR A 194 13.66 -9.54 -1.20
C TYR A 194 13.19 -8.49 -0.19
N LEU A 195 12.07 -8.77 0.48
CA LEU A 195 11.61 -7.94 1.59
C LEU A 195 12.62 -7.98 2.75
N PRO A 196 12.93 -6.84 3.39
CA PRO A 196 13.78 -6.82 4.57
C PRO A 196 13.11 -7.56 5.73
N GLY A 197 13.92 -8.10 6.66
CA GLY A 197 13.43 -8.96 7.74
C GLY A 197 12.29 -8.35 8.58
N PHE A 198 12.30 -7.04 8.84
CA PHE A 198 11.22 -6.40 9.59
C PHE A 198 9.87 -6.46 8.86
N MET A 199 9.87 -6.40 7.52
CA MET A 199 8.68 -6.55 6.66
C MET A 199 8.26 -8.01 6.43
N GLN A 200 8.79 -8.90 7.26
CA GLN A 200 8.47 -10.32 7.27
C GLN A 200 8.01 -10.81 8.64
N THR A 201 7.98 -9.93 9.65
CA THR A 201 7.64 -10.27 11.04
C THR A 201 6.16 -10.60 11.22
N ILE A 202 5.29 -10.10 10.33
CA ILE A 202 3.85 -10.38 10.34
C ILE A 202 3.51 -11.14 9.06
N ARG A 203 2.76 -12.24 9.19
CA ARG A 203 2.34 -13.07 8.05
C ARG A 203 0.85 -12.89 7.79
N PRO A 204 0.38 -13.03 6.53
CA PRO A 204 -1.04 -13.02 6.24
C PRO A 204 -1.77 -14.09 7.05
N TYR A 205 -2.97 -13.75 7.53
CA TYR A 205 -3.87 -14.69 8.19
C TYR A 205 -4.24 -15.87 7.28
N THR A 206 -4.22 -17.08 7.84
CA THR A 206 -4.42 -18.35 7.12
C THR A 206 -5.65 -19.14 7.56
N ASP A 207 -6.18 -18.89 8.76
CA ASP A 207 -7.28 -19.67 9.34
C ASP A 207 -8.67 -19.16 8.92
N TRP A 208 -9.01 -19.34 7.64
CA TRP A 208 -10.29 -18.88 7.10
C TRP A 208 -11.48 -19.83 7.37
N ASN A 209 -11.22 -21.02 7.93
CA ASN A 209 -12.22 -22.09 8.07
C ASN A 209 -12.79 -22.20 9.49
N SER A 210 -12.14 -21.63 10.51
CA SER A 210 -12.59 -21.72 11.90
C SER A 210 -13.82 -20.88 12.25
N GLY A 211 -14.26 -20.00 11.33
CA GLY A 211 -15.28 -19.00 11.60
C GLY A 211 -14.81 -17.84 12.49
N ASN A 212 -13.52 -17.78 12.83
CA ASN A 212 -12.93 -16.67 13.58
C ASN A 212 -12.90 -15.37 12.75
N VAL A 213 -12.76 -15.51 11.44
CA VAL A 213 -12.82 -14.41 10.47
C VAL A 213 -13.70 -14.86 9.31
N ALA A 214 -14.80 -14.15 9.07
CA ALA A 214 -15.67 -14.39 7.93
C ALA A 214 -15.67 -13.14 7.04
N ILE A 215 -15.52 -13.32 5.73
CA ILE A 215 -15.59 -12.19 4.80
C ILE A 215 -17.05 -11.93 4.44
N SER A 216 -17.63 -10.85 4.96
CA SER A 216 -19.00 -10.42 4.68
C SER A 216 -19.14 -9.86 3.27
N THR A 217 -18.12 -9.15 2.76
CA THR A 217 -18.10 -8.61 1.39
C THR A 217 -16.66 -8.55 0.90
N VAL A 218 -16.36 -9.19 -0.22
CA VAL A 218 -14.98 -9.29 -0.73
C VAL A 218 -14.68 -8.34 -1.90
N ASN A 219 -15.70 -7.76 -2.53
CA ASN A 219 -15.59 -6.99 -3.79
C ASN A 219 -16.51 -5.77 -3.85
N GLY A 220 -16.85 -5.21 -2.69
CA GLY A 220 -17.72 -4.04 -2.64
C GLY A 220 -17.13 -2.88 -3.42
N SER A 221 -17.94 -2.21 -4.22
CA SER A 221 -17.57 -1.00 -4.95
C SER A 221 -18.38 0.17 -4.39
N PHE A 222 -17.74 1.33 -4.26
CA PHE A 222 -18.45 2.56 -3.92
C PHE A 222 -18.12 3.66 -4.90
N MET A 223 -19.08 4.56 -5.11
CA MET A 223 -18.94 5.81 -5.84
C MET A 223 -19.39 6.94 -4.93
N GLN A 224 -18.54 7.94 -4.77
CA GLN A 224 -18.81 9.09 -3.93
C GLN A 224 -18.68 10.39 -4.73
N PHE A 225 -19.66 11.27 -4.57
CA PHE A 225 -19.66 12.63 -5.09
C PHE A 225 -19.31 13.63 -3.97
N GLY A 226 -18.34 14.53 -4.20
CA GLY A 226 -18.01 15.63 -3.27
C GLY A 226 -17.18 15.26 -2.03
N LYS A 227 -17.08 16.20 -1.06
CA LYS A 227 -16.33 16.05 0.21
C LYS A 227 -17.23 15.50 1.34
N GLY A 228 -17.62 14.24 1.28
CA GLY A 228 -18.36 13.54 2.35
C GLY A 228 -17.62 12.32 2.88
N ALA A 229 -18.18 11.61 3.85
CA ALA A 229 -17.84 10.20 4.09
C ALA A 229 -18.57 9.34 3.05
N PRO A 230 -17.94 8.29 2.47
CA PRO A 230 -18.64 7.41 1.55
C PRO A 230 -19.81 6.74 2.28
N MET A 231 -20.98 6.65 1.63
CA MET A 231 -22.02 5.71 2.08
C MET A 231 -21.55 4.32 1.70
N ILE A 232 -21.10 3.55 2.69
CA ILE A 232 -20.69 2.14 2.60
C ILE A 232 -21.57 1.30 3.52
#